data_AF-A0A7J7E2M2-F1
#
_entry.id   AF-A0A7J7E2M2-F1
#
_cell.length_a   1.000
_cell.length_b   1.000
_cell.length_c   1.000
_cell.angle_alpha   90.00
_cell.angle_beta   90.00
_cell.angle_gamma   90.00
#
_symmetry.space_group_name_H-M   'P 1'
#
loop_
_entity.id
_entity.type
_entity.pdbx_description
1 polymer ?
#
loop_
_entity_poly.entity_id
_entity_poly.type
_entity_poly.pdbx_seq_one_letter_code
_entity_poly.pdbx_strand_id
1 'polypeptide(L)'
;MALLYLLVALVGMLPALLHNVHRIHDWCAEILELTGCTFALKGPWFGYFGNMDKFVTGDPDNVHCIMSSNFSNFPKGENFNKMFDILGDGIFNSDYELWKNQRKIARPLLNHQEFSYFLVSSSQSKVQDGLIPVLEDVVKNGLVLDLQDLFQRFTFDATCLLTTGYDPQCLLIELPMVPFSIAMDTAEEAIFYCHVVPESIWKLQRLMGMGEEKKLTQAWKTLDNIIAEIISMKKNKLNKETDTDKQGSLSEGRGDVAEGVDLLTKYISGNGIAESESNEKFLRDTIINFLLAGRDTTSAGLTWFMWLISRNPQVKNKIREELEVVLPTSEA
;
A
#
# COMPACT_ATOMS: atom_id res chain seq x y z
N MET A 1 18.56 -40.49 -11.25
CA MET A 1 17.98 -40.74 -9.91
C MET A 1 18.87 -40.19 -8.80
N ALA A 2 20.02 -40.79 -8.47
CA ALA A 2 20.87 -40.35 -7.34
C ALA A 2 21.30 -38.86 -7.40
N LEU A 3 21.67 -38.37 -8.60
CA LEU A 3 22.03 -36.96 -8.79
C LEU A 3 20.85 -36.01 -8.57
N LEU A 4 19.63 -36.42 -8.91
CA LEU A 4 18.40 -35.64 -8.73
C LEU A 4 18.04 -35.54 -7.24
N TYR A 5 18.17 -36.64 -6.49
CA TYR A 5 18.00 -36.66 -5.04
C TYR A 5 19.05 -35.79 -4.33
N LEU A 6 20.30 -35.83 -4.78
CA LEU A 6 21.37 -34.99 -4.23
C LEU A 6 21.10 -33.49 -4.49
N LEU A 7 20.55 -33.16 -5.66
CA LEU A 7 20.20 -31.79 -6.03
C LEU A 7 19.03 -31.26 -5.19
N VAL A 8 17.97 -32.05 -5.02
CA VAL A 8 16.84 -31.70 -4.14
C VAL A 8 17.30 -31.55 -2.68
N ALA A 9 18.23 -32.39 -2.22
CA ALA A 9 18.80 -32.26 -0.88
C ALA A 9 19.66 -30.99 -0.70
N LEU A 10 20.28 -30.49 -1.78
CA LEU A 10 21.15 -29.31 -1.75
C LEU A 10 20.37 -27.99 -1.88
N VAL A 11 19.51 -27.89 -2.88
CA VAL A 11 18.83 -26.64 -3.29
C VAL A 11 17.32 -26.64 -3.01
N GLY A 12 16.79 -27.72 -2.42
CA GLY A 12 15.38 -27.82 -2.07
C GLY A 12 14.47 -27.68 -3.29
N MET A 13 13.42 -26.88 -3.12
CA MET A 13 12.44 -26.56 -4.16
C MET A 13 12.79 -25.29 -4.95
N LEU A 14 13.96 -24.68 -4.72
CA LEU A 14 14.36 -23.43 -5.37
C LEU A 14 14.38 -23.51 -6.91
N PRO A 15 14.89 -24.58 -7.56
CA PRO A 15 14.83 -24.67 -9.02
C PRO A 15 13.40 -24.69 -9.57
N ALA A 16 12.48 -25.39 -8.89
CA ALA A 16 11.08 -25.45 -9.27
C ALA A 16 10.39 -24.08 -9.06
N LEU A 17 10.73 -23.39 -7.98
CA LEU A 17 10.26 -22.03 -7.69
C LEU A 17 10.73 -21.06 -8.78
N LEU A 18 12.01 -21.07 -9.14
CA LEU A 18 12.57 -20.20 -10.19
C LEU A 18 11.99 -20.52 -11.58
N HIS A 19 11.80 -21.79 -11.89
CA HIS A 19 11.18 -22.20 -13.16
C HIS A 19 9.73 -21.70 -13.27
N ASN A 20 9.00 -21.70 -12.16
CA ASN A 20 7.58 -21.33 -12.12
C ASN A 20 7.33 -19.90 -11.64
N VAL A 21 8.36 -19.07 -11.45
CA VAL A 21 8.19 -17.70 -10.90
C VAL A 21 7.22 -16.84 -11.71
N HIS A 22 7.22 -16.99 -13.03
CA HIS A 22 6.33 -16.30 -13.96
C HIS A 22 4.85 -16.74 -13.87
N ARG A 23 4.58 -17.89 -13.24
CA ARG A 23 3.27 -18.51 -13.05
C ARG A 23 3.08 -18.93 -11.59
N ILE A 24 3.68 -18.19 -10.66
CA ILE A 24 3.82 -18.62 -9.26
C ILE A 24 2.46 -18.89 -8.60
N HIS A 25 1.44 -18.09 -8.92
CA HIS A 25 0.10 -18.25 -8.39
C HIS A 25 -0.56 -19.54 -8.88
N ASP A 26 -0.52 -19.80 -10.20
CA ASP A 26 -1.07 -21.03 -10.79
C ASP A 26 -0.34 -22.27 -10.28
N TRP A 27 1.00 -22.22 -10.23
CA TRP A 27 1.81 -23.31 -9.72
C TRP A 27 1.53 -23.61 -8.24
N CYS A 28 1.38 -22.59 -7.40
CA CYS A 28 0.97 -22.76 -6.01
C CYS A 28 -0.42 -23.38 -5.90
N ALA A 29 -1.39 -22.95 -6.73
CA ALA A 29 -2.74 -23.51 -6.73
C ALA A 29 -2.75 -25.00 -7.13
N GLU A 30 -2.01 -25.37 -8.18
CA GLU A 30 -1.84 -26.76 -8.62
C GLU A 30 -1.26 -27.64 -7.51
N ILE A 31 -0.21 -27.17 -6.80
CA ILE A 31 0.38 -27.92 -5.69
C ILE A 31 -0.62 -28.07 -4.55
N LEU A 32 -1.34 -26.99 -4.19
CA LEU A 32 -2.34 -27.04 -3.13
C LEU A 32 -3.45 -28.05 -3.45
N GLU A 33 -3.92 -28.11 -4.70
CA GLU A 33 -4.91 -29.10 -5.14
C GLU A 33 -4.37 -30.55 -5.00
N LEU A 34 -3.10 -30.77 -5.34
CA LEU A 34 -2.46 -32.08 -5.25
C LEU A 34 -2.14 -32.55 -3.83
N THR A 35 -1.89 -31.62 -2.90
CA THR A 35 -1.42 -31.97 -1.54
C THR A 35 -2.52 -31.88 -0.47
N GLY A 36 -3.77 -31.64 -0.86
CA GLY A 36 -4.87 -31.47 0.09
C GLY A 36 -4.80 -30.12 0.82
N CYS A 37 -4.58 -29.05 0.07
CA CYS A 37 -4.57 -27.65 0.49
C CYS A 37 -3.45 -27.25 1.46
N THR A 38 -2.42 -28.06 1.68
CA THR A 38 -1.24 -27.66 2.47
C THR A 38 0.03 -28.35 1.97
N PHE A 39 1.15 -27.62 1.85
CA PHE A 39 2.45 -28.21 1.55
C PHE A 39 3.61 -27.46 2.23
N ALA A 40 4.73 -28.14 2.40
CA ALA A 40 5.97 -27.53 2.86
C ALA A 40 6.83 -27.12 1.66
N LEU A 41 7.10 -25.83 1.53
CA LEU A 41 8.12 -25.29 0.63
C LEU A 41 9.48 -25.39 1.34
N LYS A 42 10.40 -26.17 0.77
CA LYS A 42 11.74 -26.37 1.32
C LYS A 42 12.80 -25.56 0.59
N GLY A 43 13.58 -24.80 1.34
CA GLY A 43 14.69 -24.00 0.83
C GLY A 43 15.96 -24.81 0.56
N PRO A 44 17.02 -24.15 0.04
CA PRO A 44 18.36 -24.72 0.01
C PRO A 44 18.87 -25.07 1.41
N TRP A 45 19.63 -26.16 1.54
CA TRP A 45 20.14 -26.62 2.84
C TRP A 45 21.20 -25.67 3.44
N PHE A 46 21.93 -24.95 2.60
CA PHE A 46 22.98 -24.03 3.07
C PHE A 46 22.36 -22.73 3.60
N GLY A 47 22.52 -22.48 4.90
CA GLY A 47 21.90 -21.36 5.63
C GLY A 47 22.20 -19.93 5.13
N TYR A 48 23.04 -19.76 4.10
CA TYR A 48 23.27 -18.47 3.44
C TYR A 48 22.04 -17.92 2.69
N PHE A 49 21.11 -18.78 2.28
CA PHE A 49 19.85 -18.40 1.61
C PHE A 49 18.70 -18.06 2.59
N GLY A 50 18.98 -18.01 3.90
CA GLY A 50 17.95 -17.81 4.92
C GLY A 50 17.03 -19.04 5.07
N ASN A 51 16.26 -19.06 6.14
CA ASN A 51 15.30 -20.13 6.43
C ASN A 51 14.09 -19.99 5.48
N MET A 52 14.25 -20.36 4.21
CA MET A 52 13.19 -20.35 3.18
C MET A 52 12.15 -21.47 3.38
N ASP A 53 12.31 -22.29 4.43
CA ASP A 53 11.34 -23.29 4.82
C ASP A 53 10.03 -22.62 5.23
N LYS A 54 8.97 -22.83 4.44
CA LYS A 54 7.64 -22.26 4.67
C LYS A 54 6.59 -23.35 4.57
N PHE A 55 5.52 -23.22 5.34
CA PHE A 55 4.29 -23.94 5.08
C PHE A 55 3.36 -23.03 4.27
N VAL A 56 2.85 -23.55 3.17
CA VAL A 56 1.83 -22.89 2.35
C VAL A 56 0.54 -23.65 2.54
N THR A 57 -0.54 -22.94 2.85
CA THR A 57 -1.85 -23.53 3.11
C THR A 57 -2.94 -22.70 2.46
N GLY A 58 -3.88 -23.39 1.81
CA GLY A 58 -5.19 -22.88 1.41
C GLY A 58 -6.33 -23.55 2.19
N ASP A 59 -6.00 -24.36 3.21
CA ASP A 59 -6.97 -25.04 4.06
C ASP A 59 -7.68 -24.02 4.98
N PRO A 60 -9.02 -23.94 4.98
CA PRO A 60 -9.77 -22.96 5.78
C PRO A 60 -9.52 -23.05 7.29
N ASP A 61 -9.33 -24.25 7.85
CA ASP A 61 -9.11 -24.43 9.29
C ASP A 61 -7.72 -23.93 9.68
N ASN A 62 -6.71 -24.19 8.83
CA ASN A 62 -5.38 -23.62 9.00
C ASN A 62 -5.40 -22.08 8.88
N VAL A 63 -6.13 -21.54 7.90
CA VAL A 63 -6.27 -20.08 7.73
C VAL A 63 -6.95 -19.46 8.96
N HIS A 64 -8.01 -20.07 9.48
CA HIS A 64 -8.67 -19.61 10.71
C HIS A 64 -7.74 -19.69 11.93
N CYS A 65 -6.94 -20.75 12.04
CA CYS A 65 -5.94 -20.90 13.10
C CYS A 65 -4.91 -19.77 13.05
N ILE A 66 -4.33 -19.51 11.88
CA ILE A 66 -3.26 -18.51 11.67
C ILE A 66 -3.80 -17.09 11.82
N MET A 67 -4.94 -16.78 11.20
CA MET A 67 -5.45 -15.41 11.09
C MET A 67 -6.41 -15.00 12.21
N SER A 68 -6.83 -15.94 13.07
CA SER A 68 -7.85 -15.67 14.09
C SER A 68 -7.58 -16.38 15.41
N SER A 69 -7.81 -17.70 15.52
CA SER A 69 -7.86 -18.35 16.83
C SER A 69 -6.51 -18.47 17.54
N ASN A 70 -5.40 -18.42 16.79
CA ASN A 70 -4.04 -18.56 17.34
C ASN A 70 -3.05 -17.54 16.77
N PHE A 71 -3.54 -16.37 16.34
CA PHE A 71 -2.78 -15.33 15.65
C PHE A 71 -1.45 -14.94 16.33
N SER A 72 -1.42 -14.85 17.66
CA SER A 72 -0.22 -14.45 18.41
C SER A 72 0.96 -15.41 18.28
N ASN A 73 0.72 -16.66 17.85
CA ASN A 73 1.76 -17.66 17.63
C ASN A 73 2.36 -17.62 16.21
N PHE A 74 1.88 -16.72 15.34
CA PHE A 74 2.36 -16.56 13.98
C PHE A 74 2.87 -15.11 13.74
N PRO A 75 3.94 -14.68 14.43
CA PRO A 75 4.57 -13.39 14.15
C PRO A 75 5.20 -13.40 12.75
N LYS A 76 5.38 -12.22 12.15
CA LYS A 76 6.11 -12.09 10.88
C LYS A 76 7.60 -12.36 11.08
N GLY A 77 8.14 -11.86 12.20
CA GLY A 77 9.50 -12.12 12.65
C GLY A 77 10.57 -11.26 11.95
N GLU A 78 11.78 -11.33 12.47
CA GLU A 78 12.90 -10.44 12.11
C GLU A 78 13.26 -10.47 10.63
N ASN A 79 13.15 -11.63 9.97
CA ASN A 79 13.44 -11.77 8.54
C ASN A 79 12.45 -10.98 7.69
N PHE A 80 11.16 -10.99 8.04
CA PHE A 80 10.17 -10.16 7.38
C PHE A 80 10.50 -8.68 7.58
N ASN A 81 10.81 -8.29 8.83
CA ASN A 81 11.10 -6.90 9.16
C ASN A 81 12.30 -6.33 8.41
N LYS A 82 13.33 -7.15 8.18
CA LYS A 82 14.52 -6.79 7.38
C LYS A 82 14.20 -6.58 5.90
N MET A 83 13.33 -7.40 5.32
CA MET A 83 12.93 -7.28 3.91
C MET A 83 12.04 -6.06 3.68
N PHE A 84 11.19 -5.75 4.66
CA PHE A 84 10.24 -4.63 4.62
C PHE A 84 10.69 -3.44 5.47
N ASP A 85 12.00 -3.24 5.61
CA ASP A 85 12.61 -2.18 6.43
C ASP A 85 12.08 -0.77 6.08
N ILE A 86 11.69 -0.56 4.82
CA ILE A 86 11.07 0.68 4.35
C ILE A 86 9.77 1.04 5.09
N LEU A 87 9.05 0.06 5.62
CA LEU A 87 7.82 0.26 6.39
C LEU A 87 8.09 0.61 7.86
N GLY A 88 9.37 0.57 8.28
CA GLY A 88 9.81 0.87 9.63
C GLY A 88 9.06 0.06 10.68
N ASP A 89 8.64 0.73 11.75
CA ASP A 89 7.86 0.15 12.85
C ASP A 89 6.34 0.28 12.64
N GLY A 90 5.92 0.47 11.38
CA GLY A 90 4.54 0.64 10.99
C GLY A 90 3.66 -0.60 11.17
N ILE A 91 2.37 -0.43 10.95
CA ILE A 91 1.35 -1.45 11.22
C ILE A 91 1.54 -2.75 10.41
N PHE A 92 2.14 -2.70 9.22
CA PHE A 92 2.37 -3.90 8.41
C PHE A 92 3.65 -4.64 8.79
N ASN A 93 4.62 -3.96 9.38
CA ASN A 93 5.94 -4.54 9.67
C ASN A 93 6.13 -4.90 11.16
N SER A 94 5.37 -4.28 12.06
CA SER A 94 5.45 -4.56 13.49
C SER A 94 4.75 -5.88 13.89
N ASP A 95 5.20 -6.46 15.00
CA ASP A 95 4.59 -7.62 15.67
C ASP A 95 4.21 -7.27 17.14
N TYR A 96 3.42 -8.14 17.77
CA TYR A 96 3.07 -8.09 19.20
C TYR A 96 2.48 -6.75 19.67
N GLU A 97 2.99 -6.20 20.78
CA GLU A 97 2.45 -4.99 21.42
C GLU A 97 2.56 -3.74 20.54
N LEU A 98 3.62 -3.62 19.76
CA LEU A 98 3.81 -2.50 18.84
C LEU A 98 2.71 -2.48 17.77
N TRP A 99 2.43 -3.64 17.18
CA TRP A 99 1.32 -3.83 16.24
C TRP A 99 -0.05 -3.57 16.89
N LYS A 100 -0.27 -4.09 18.11
CA LYS A 100 -1.53 -3.87 18.85
C LYS A 100 -1.77 -2.39 19.11
N ASN A 101 -0.73 -1.65 19.51
CA ASN A 101 -0.82 -0.21 19.77
C ASN A 101 -1.21 0.56 18.50
N GLN A 102 -0.58 0.26 17.37
CA GLN A 102 -0.94 0.84 16.07
C GLN A 102 -2.41 0.58 15.72
N ARG A 103 -2.88 -0.68 15.83
CA ARG A 103 -4.28 -1.03 15.53
C ARG A 103 -5.29 -0.40 16.48
N LYS A 104 -4.94 -0.24 17.75
CA LYS A 104 -5.80 0.39 18.75
C LYS A 104 -6.12 1.85 18.39
N ILE A 105 -5.19 2.54 17.72
CA ILE A 105 -5.38 3.92 17.26
C ILE A 105 -6.05 3.96 15.88
N ALA A 106 -5.55 3.17 14.92
CA ALA A 106 -6.05 3.19 13.55
C ALA A 106 -7.51 2.72 13.43
N ARG A 107 -7.90 1.67 14.16
CA ARG A 107 -9.22 1.02 13.97
C ARG A 107 -10.40 1.94 14.34
N PRO A 108 -10.43 2.62 15.51
CA PRO A 108 -11.51 3.54 15.82
C PRO A 108 -11.59 4.71 14.84
N LEU A 109 -10.43 5.19 14.39
CA LEU A 109 -10.32 6.30 13.46
C LEU A 109 -10.93 5.98 12.09
N LEU A 110 -10.57 4.82 11.52
CA LEU A 110 -11.13 4.36 10.24
C LEU A 110 -12.63 4.04 10.32
N ASN A 111 -13.13 3.66 11.49
CA ASN A 111 -14.56 3.41 11.72
C ASN A 111 -15.34 4.66 12.15
N HIS A 112 -14.68 5.82 12.24
CA HIS A 112 -15.34 7.04 12.66
C HIS A 112 -16.25 7.58 11.54
N GLN A 113 -17.43 8.09 11.92
CA GLN A 113 -18.41 8.58 10.95
C GLN A 113 -17.87 9.78 10.15
N GLU A 114 -17.15 10.70 10.80
CA GLU A 114 -16.52 11.83 10.10
C GLU A 114 -15.49 11.37 9.08
N PHE A 115 -14.68 10.35 9.41
CA PHE A 115 -13.70 9.79 8.48
C PHE A 115 -14.39 9.13 7.28
N SER A 116 -15.51 8.41 7.52
CA SER A 116 -16.31 7.82 6.45
C SER A 116 -16.91 8.88 5.53
N TYR A 117 -17.45 9.97 6.09
CA TYR A 117 -17.95 11.10 5.31
C TYR A 117 -16.83 11.75 4.49
N PHE A 118 -15.68 11.99 5.11
CA PHE A 118 -14.51 12.56 4.45
C PHE A 118 -13.99 11.67 3.31
N LEU A 119 -13.96 10.34 3.51
CA LEU A 119 -13.64 9.36 2.47
C LEU A 119 -14.57 9.49 1.25
N VAL A 120 -15.88 9.54 1.48
CA VAL A 120 -16.86 9.64 0.39
C VAL A 120 -16.75 10.98 -0.33
N SER A 121 -16.74 12.09 0.41
CA SER A 121 -16.72 13.43 -0.19
C SER A 121 -15.43 13.69 -0.96
N SER A 122 -14.26 13.34 -0.38
CA SER A 122 -12.98 13.49 -1.07
C SER A 122 -12.88 12.61 -2.33
N SER A 123 -13.39 11.38 -2.27
CA SER A 123 -13.41 10.48 -3.43
C SER A 123 -14.31 11.03 -4.55
N GLN A 124 -15.48 11.57 -4.19
CA GLN A 124 -16.40 12.19 -5.15
C GLN A 124 -15.77 13.40 -5.82
N SER A 125 -15.19 14.33 -5.05
CA SER A 125 -14.46 15.48 -5.61
C SER A 125 -13.32 15.04 -6.52
N LYS A 126 -12.56 14.01 -6.14
CA LYS A 126 -11.48 13.48 -6.98
C LYS A 126 -11.95 12.87 -8.30
N VAL A 127 -13.14 12.27 -8.31
CA VAL A 127 -13.76 11.78 -9.54
C VAL A 127 -14.22 12.96 -10.41
N GLN A 128 -14.91 13.93 -9.83
CA GLN A 128 -15.49 15.07 -10.55
C GLN A 128 -14.44 16.03 -11.10
N ASP A 129 -13.44 16.37 -10.29
CA ASP A 129 -12.46 17.43 -10.61
C ASP A 129 -11.17 16.87 -11.24
N GLY A 130 -10.94 15.56 -11.14
CA GLY A 130 -9.71 14.92 -11.65
C GLY A 130 -10.01 13.86 -12.70
N LEU A 131 -10.67 12.76 -12.29
CA LEU A 131 -10.82 11.58 -13.14
C LEU A 131 -11.64 11.84 -14.40
N ILE A 132 -12.82 12.46 -14.27
CA ILE A 132 -13.72 12.76 -15.39
C ILE A 132 -13.04 13.72 -16.38
N PRO A 133 -12.46 14.86 -15.98
CA PRO A 133 -11.79 15.77 -16.90
C PRO A 133 -10.65 15.12 -17.70
N VAL A 134 -9.84 14.26 -17.07
CA VAL A 134 -8.78 13.52 -17.76
C VAL A 134 -9.37 12.57 -18.81
N LEU A 135 -10.42 11.82 -18.45
CA LEU A 135 -11.08 10.91 -19.38
C LEU A 135 -11.75 11.64 -20.55
N GLU A 136 -12.39 12.78 -20.29
CA GLU A 136 -13.00 13.61 -21.33
C GLU A 136 -11.97 14.16 -22.32
N ASP A 137 -10.82 14.64 -21.83
CA ASP A 137 -9.74 15.11 -22.70
C ASP A 137 -9.16 13.98 -23.56
N VAL A 138 -8.95 12.80 -22.98
CA VAL A 138 -8.50 11.61 -23.69
C VAL A 138 -9.49 11.22 -24.80
N VAL A 139 -10.79 11.23 -24.52
CA VAL A 139 -11.83 10.95 -25.51
C VAL A 139 -11.83 12.01 -26.62
N LYS A 140 -11.78 13.29 -26.25
CA LYS A 140 -11.78 14.42 -27.19
C LYS A 140 -10.60 14.36 -28.17
N ASN A 141 -9.43 13.97 -27.69
CA ASN A 141 -8.20 13.89 -28.48
C ASN A 141 -7.97 12.51 -29.11
N GLY A 142 -8.83 11.52 -28.85
CA GLY A 142 -8.71 10.16 -29.36
C GLY A 142 -7.46 9.43 -28.87
N LEU A 143 -7.02 9.73 -27.65
CA LEU A 143 -5.80 9.18 -27.07
C LEU A 143 -6.03 7.78 -26.48
N VAL A 144 -4.97 6.98 -26.44
CA VAL A 144 -4.95 5.71 -25.69
C VAL A 144 -4.43 6.02 -24.29
N LEU A 145 -5.16 5.56 -23.28
CA LEU A 145 -4.85 5.78 -21.88
C LEU A 145 -4.60 4.45 -21.16
N ASP A 146 -3.54 4.40 -20.36
CA ASP A 146 -3.31 3.31 -19.42
C ASP A 146 -4.15 3.55 -18.16
N LEU A 147 -5.17 2.72 -17.96
CA LEU A 147 -6.04 2.82 -16.78
C LEU A 147 -5.33 2.46 -15.47
N GLN A 148 -4.26 1.66 -15.52
CA GLN A 148 -3.51 1.33 -14.31
C GLN A 148 -2.76 2.55 -13.79
N ASP A 149 -2.03 3.27 -14.65
CA ASP A 149 -1.36 4.52 -14.30
C ASP A 149 -2.38 5.57 -13.81
N LEU A 150 -3.50 5.71 -14.52
CA LEU A 150 -4.58 6.63 -14.14
C LEU A 150 -5.11 6.34 -12.73
N PHE A 151 -5.42 5.07 -12.43
CA PHE A 151 -5.96 4.70 -11.12
C PHE A 151 -4.91 4.73 -10.01
N GLN A 152 -3.63 4.48 -10.31
CA GLN A 152 -2.54 4.70 -9.34
C GLN A 152 -2.44 6.18 -8.95
N ARG A 153 -2.55 7.10 -9.90
CA ARG A 153 -2.59 8.56 -9.63
C ARG A 153 -3.80 8.96 -8.79
N PHE A 154 -4.99 8.49 -9.20
CA PHE A 154 -6.24 8.76 -8.48
C PHE A 154 -6.17 8.28 -7.02
N THR A 155 -5.75 7.04 -6.81
CA THR A 155 -5.69 6.43 -5.47
C THR A 155 -4.57 7.00 -4.63
N PHE A 156 -3.44 7.41 -5.23
CA PHE A 156 -2.39 8.11 -4.51
C PHE A 156 -2.88 9.47 -3.99
N ASP A 157 -3.49 10.28 -4.84
CA ASP A 157 -4.06 11.57 -4.45
C ASP A 157 -5.10 11.40 -3.32
N ALA A 158 -6.05 10.48 -3.50
CA ALA A 158 -7.09 10.21 -2.52
C ALA A 158 -6.50 9.74 -1.19
N THR A 159 -5.54 8.81 -1.22
CA THR A 159 -4.92 8.28 0.00
C THR A 159 -4.07 9.34 0.70
N CYS A 160 -3.35 10.17 -0.04
CA CYS A 160 -2.55 11.26 0.52
C CYS A 160 -3.45 12.31 1.20
N LEU A 161 -4.56 12.67 0.56
CA LEU A 161 -5.56 13.57 1.12
C LEU A 161 -6.19 12.99 2.40
N LEU A 162 -6.58 11.71 2.39
CA LEU A 162 -7.19 11.05 3.56
C LEU A 162 -6.21 10.90 4.73
N THR A 163 -4.95 10.62 4.41
CA THR A 163 -3.92 10.34 5.41
C THR A 163 -3.37 11.63 6.01
N THR A 164 -3.21 12.68 5.22
CA THR A 164 -2.41 13.86 5.61
C THR A 164 -3.17 15.18 5.51
N GLY A 165 -4.34 15.18 4.84
CA GLY A 165 -5.07 16.39 4.48
C GLY A 165 -4.43 17.17 3.33
N TYR A 166 -3.39 16.64 2.69
CA TYR A 166 -2.71 17.25 1.54
C TYR A 166 -2.97 16.47 0.27
N ASP A 167 -3.36 17.20 -0.77
CA ASP A 167 -3.58 16.68 -2.11
C ASP A 167 -2.38 17.00 -3.02
N PRO A 168 -1.63 15.98 -3.48
CA PRO A 168 -0.46 16.17 -4.34
C PRO A 168 -0.81 16.48 -5.80
N GLN A 169 -2.09 16.37 -6.19
CA GLN A 169 -2.58 16.71 -7.54
C GLN A 169 -1.83 15.96 -8.65
N CYS A 170 -1.62 14.66 -8.47
CA CYS A 170 -0.99 13.80 -9.47
C CYS A 170 -1.91 13.44 -10.64
N LEU A 171 -3.23 13.55 -10.43
CA LEU A 171 -4.26 13.31 -11.43
C LEU A 171 -4.65 14.61 -12.15
N LEU A 172 -3.80 15.05 -13.06
CA LEU A 172 -4.04 16.20 -13.94
C LEU A 172 -4.02 15.75 -15.41
N ILE A 173 -4.62 16.55 -16.30
CA ILE A 173 -4.68 16.28 -17.75
C ILE A 173 -3.28 16.02 -18.34
N GLU A 174 -2.27 16.74 -17.85
CA GLU A 174 -0.89 16.63 -18.30
C GLU A 174 -0.20 15.33 -17.86
N LEU A 175 -0.81 14.57 -16.95
CA LEU A 175 -0.30 13.34 -16.34
C LEU A 175 1.20 13.47 -15.96
N PRO A 176 1.57 14.47 -15.13
CA PRO A 176 2.96 14.76 -14.82
C PRO A 176 3.66 13.56 -14.21
N MET A 177 4.97 13.44 -14.40
CA MET A 177 5.74 12.41 -13.72
C MET A 177 5.65 12.63 -12.20
N VAL A 178 5.31 11.58 -11.45
CA VAL A 178 5.17 11.64 -9.98
C VAL A 178 6.40 10.99 -9.34
N PRO A 179 7.34 11.77 -8.78
CA PRO A 179 8.55 11.21 -8.16
C PRO A 179 8.25 10.22 -7.03
N PHE A 180 7.17 10.47 -6.27
CA PHE A 180 6.68 9.54 -5.26
C PHE A 180 6.33 8.18 -5.85
N SER A 181 5.57 8.14 -6.95
CA SER A 181 5.15 6.87 -7.58
C SER A 181 6.35 6.06 -8.04
N ILE A 182 7.29 6.69 -8.74
CA ILE A 182 8.51 6.03 -9.22
C ILE A 182 9.32 5.47 -8.04
N ALA A 183 9.43 6.24 -6.95
CA ALA A 183 10.16 5.80 -5.78
C ALA A 183 9.46 4.61 -5.09
N MET A 184 8.13 4.63 -4.97
CA MET A 184 7.37 3.49 -4.43
C MET A 184 7.53 2.25 -5.30
N ASP A 185 7.35 2.36 -6.63
CA ASP A 185 7.45 1.23 -7.55
C ASP A 185 8.86 0.61 -7.50
N THR A 186 9.89 1.44 -7.42
CA THR A 186 11.28 1.02 -7.24
C THR A 186 11.48 0.29 -5.91
N ALA A 187 10.85 0.78 -4.83
CA ALA A 187 10.96 0.14 -3.52
C ALA A 187 10.26 -1.21 -3.47
N GLU A 188 9.08 -1.33 -4.08
CA GLU A 188 8.32 -2.57 -4.19
C GLU A 188 9.07 -3.62 -5.02
N GLU A 189 9.64 -3.23 -6.16
CA GLU A 189 10.47 -4.13 -6.98
C GLU A 189 11.69 -4.65 -6.20
N ALA A 190 12.34 -3.78 -5.43
CA ALA A 190 13.47 -4.18 -4.59
C ALA A 190 13.07 -5.12 -3.45
N ILE A 191 11.86 -4.96 -2.88
CA ILE A 191 11.33 -5.92 -1.90
C ILE A 191 11.17 -7.31 -2.54
N PHE A 192 10.64 -7.39 -3.76
CA PHE A 192 10.55 -8.67 -4.49
C PHE A 192 11.93 -9.28 -4.75
N TYR A 193 12.92 -8.47 -5.10
CA TYR A 193 14.30 -8.90 -5.27
C TYR A 193 14.87 -9.55 -3.99
N CYS A 194 14.63 -8.96 -2.82
CA CYS A 194 15.05 -9.50 -1.52
C CYS A 194 14.44 -10.88 -1.18
N HIS A 195 13.31 -11.25 -1.78
CA HIS A 195 12.69 -12.57 -1.56
C HIS A 195 13.36 -13.70 -2.35
N VAL A 196 14.09 -13.37 -3.42
CA VAL A 196 14.73 -14.35 -4.32
C VAL A 196 16.24 -14.40 -4.10
N VAL A 197 16.84 -13.30 -3.63
CA VAL A 197 18.28 -13.17 -3.46
C VAL A 197 18.71 -13.38 -1.99
N PRO A 198 19.75 -14.18 -1.72
CA PRO A 198 20.33 -14.37 -0.39
C PRO A 198 20.62 -13.08 0.38
N GLU A 199 20.39 -13.14 1.70
CA GLU A 199 20.70 -12.05 2.63
C GLU A 199 22.12 -11.51 2.51
N SER A 200 23.09 -12.41 2.33
CA SER A 200 24.49 -12.00 2.18
C SER A 200 24.75 -11.21 0.91
N ILE A 201 24.03 -11.49 -0.19
CA ILE A 201 24.24 -10.84 -1.48
C ILE A 201 23.65 -9.43 -1.46
N TRP A 202 22.39 -9.27 -1.01
CA TRP A 202 21.82 -7.92 -0.95
C TRP A 202 22.47 -7.07 0.14
N LYS A 203 22.87 -7.62 1.30
CA LYS A 203 23.71 -6.88 2.26
C LYS A 203 25.04 -6.42 1.67
N LEU A 204 25.68 -7.24 0.85
CA LEU A 204 26.92 -6.88 0.16
C LEU A 204 26.68 -5.78 -0.89
N GLN A 205 25.58 -5.86 -1.66
CA GLN A 205 25.18 -4.81 -2.60
C GLN A 205 24.90 -3.48 -1.89
N ARG A 206 24.22 -3.52 -0.74
CA ARG A 206 23.98 -2.36 0.13
C ARG A 206 25.29 -1.76 0.62
N LEU A 207 26.22 -2.59 1.11
CA LEU A 207 27.52 -2.14 1.59
C LEU A 207 28.36 -1.49 0.48
N MET A 208 28.32 -2.04 -0.74
CA MET A 208 29.04 -1.52 -1.90
C MET A 208 28.30 -0.37 -2.61
N GLY A 209 27.06 -0.05 -2.19
CA GLY A 209 26.25 0.99 -2.80
C GLY A 209 25.96 0.76 -4.28
N MET A 210 25.70 -0.48 -4.68
CA MET A 210 25.47 -0.87 -6.08
C MET A 210 24.26 -1.80 -6.26
N GLY A 211 23.80 -1.98 -7.50
CA GLY A 211 22.68 -2.88 -7.83
C GLY A 211 21.32 -2.38 -7.34
N GLU A 212 20.40 -3.31 -7.12
CA GLU A 212 19.02 -3.03 -6.69
C GLU A 212 18.96 -2.32 -5.32
N GLU A 213 19.88 -2.65 -4.41
CA GLU A 213 19.97 -1.98 -3.10
C GLU A 213 20.33 -0.49 -3.20
N LYS A 214 21.11 -0.09 -4.21
CA LYS A 214 21.38 1.33 -4.47
C LYS A 214 20.11 2.05 -4.90
N LYS A 215 19.33 1.45 -5.81
CA LYS A 215 18.06 1.99 -6.28
C LYS A 215 17.07 2.11 -5.12
N LEU A 216 16.95 1.06 -4.30
CA LEU A 216 16.13 1.06 -3.08
C LEU A 216 16.53 2.18 -2.13
N THR A 217 17.83 2.38 -1.89
CA THR A 217 18.33 3.47 -1.04
C THR A 217 17.98 4.85 -1.61
N GLN A 218 18.04 5.03 -2.93
CA GLN A 218 17.66 6.29 -3.58
C GLN A 218 16.15 6.54 -3.54
N ALA A 219 15.36 5.51 -3.83
CA ALA A 219 13.91 5.54 -3.70
C ALA A 219 13.48 5.90 -2.27
N TRP A 220 14.11 5.27 -1.28
CA TRP A 220 13.86 5.56 0.12
C TRP A 220 14.14 7.02 0.48
N LYS A 221 15.27 7.59 0.04
CA LYS A 221 15.57 9.02 0.26
C LYS A 221 14.50 9.92 -0.34
N THR A 222 14.01 9.62 -1.54
CA THR A 222 12.92 10.39 -2.16
C THR A 222 11.64 10.31 -1.34
N LEU A 223 11.25 9.12 -0.88
CA LEU A 223 10.04 8.93 -0.06
C LEU A 223 10.15 9.64 1.29
N ASP A 224 11.29 9.52 1.97
CA ASP A 224 11.53 10.19 3.25
C ASP A 224 11.48 11.71 3.12
N ASN A 225 12.07 12.27 2.06
CA ASN A 225 12.01 13.71 1.81
C ASN A 225 10.58 14.19 1.59
N ILE A 226 9.79 13.48 0.77
CA ILE A 226 8.39 13.83 0.49
C ILE A 226 7.54 13.72 1.76
N ILE A 227 7.71 12.65 2.54
CA ILE A 227 6.96 12.47 3.80
C ILE A 227 7.35 13.54 4.82
N ALA A 228 8.64 13.88 4.93
CA ALA A 228 9.10 14.94 5.82
C ALA A 228 8.51 16.31 5.44
N GLU A 229 8.43 16.62 4.14
CA GLU A 229 7.76 17.83 3.64
C GLU A 229 6.28 17.83 4.03
N ILE A 230 5.56 16.73 3.85
CA ILE A 230 4.15 16.62 4.23
C ILE A 230 3.95 16.81 5.74
N ILE A 231 4.77 16.15 6.56
CA ILE A 231 4.72 16.31 8.03
C ILE A 231 4.99 17.78 8.41
N SER A 232 5.99 18.42 7.80
CA SER A 232 6.35 19.81 8.06
C SER A 232 5.21 20.77 7.68
N MET A 233 4.65 20.62 6.48
CA MET A 233 3.51 21.40 6.01
C MET A 233 2.31 21.25 6.97
N LYS A 234 2.04 20.01 7.42
CA LYS A 234 0.94 19.74 8.34
C LYS A 234 1.13 20.40 9.71
N LYS A 235 2.31 20.25 10.32
CA LYS A 235 2.66 20.89 11.59
C LYS A 235 2.52 22.42 11.49
N ASN A 236 3.00 23.01 10.39
CA ASN A 236 2.89 24.45 10.16
C ASN A 236 1.44 24.93 10.01
N LYS A 237 0.56 24.14 9.38
CA LYS A 237 -0.88 24.46 9.27
C LYS A 237 -1.54 24.45 10.66
N LEU A 238 -1.35 23.37 11.42
CA LEU A 238 -1.90 23.22 12.78
C LEU A 238 -1.41 24.32 13.75
N ASN A 239 -0.14 24.70 13.68
CA ASN A 239 0.42 25.73 14.55
C ASN A 239 -0.17 27.12 14.25
N LYS A 240 -0.39 27.46 12.97
CA LYS A 240 -1.00 28.74 12.58
C LYS A 240 -2.44 28.85 13.08
N GLU A 241 -3.19 27.76 13.02
CA GLU A 241 -4.58 27.68 13.50
C GLU A 241 -4.68 27.91 15.02
N THR A 242 -3.80 27.29 15.81
CA THR A 242 -3.73 27.53 17.27
C THR A 242 -3.38 28.95 17.68
N ASP A 243 -2.71 29.72 16.81
CA ASP A 243 -2.43 31.14 17.04
C ASP A 243 -3.61 32.03 16.63
N THR A 244 -4.35 31.68 15.57
CA THR A 244 -5.59 32.38 15.17
C THR A 244 -6.77 32.15 16.11
N ASP A 245 -6.89 30.99 16.76
CA ASP A 245 -7.94 30.74 17.77
C ASP A 245 -7.79 31.61 19.04
N LYS A 246 -6.66 32.28 19.23
CA LYS A 246 -6.47 33.31 20.27
C LYS A 246 -6.90 34.72 19.83
N GLN A 247 -7.18 34.94 18.55
CA GLN A 247 -7.72 36.17 17.99
C GLN A 247 -8.93 35.86 17.11
N GLY A 248 -10.08 35.70 17.76
CA GLY A 248 -11.31 35.27 17.12
C GLY A 248 -11.66 36.04 15.85
N SER A 249 -11.87 35.31 14.75
CA SER A 249 -12.84 35.67 13.72
C SER A 249 -13.16 34.46 12.85
N LEU A 250 -14.46 34.19 12.74
CA LEU A 250 -15.08 33.35 11.73
C LEU A 250 -14.66 33.86 10.35
N SER A 251 -13.98 33.03 9.57
CA SER A 251 -13.86 33.25 8.12
C SER A 251 -14.42 32.03 7.39
N GLU A 252 -15.71 32.14 7.06
CA GLU A 252 -16.31 31.36 5.99
C GLU A 252 -15.71 31.81 4.65
N GLY A 253 -15.10 30.88 3.92
CA GLY A 253 -14.75 31.14 2.52
C GLY A 253 -13.73 30.19 1.92
N ARG A 254 -14.26 29.14 1.27
CA ARG A 254 -13.74 28.45 0.07
C ARG A 254 -13.05 27.09 0.30
N GLY A 255 -13.87 26.05 0.43
CA GLY A 255 -13.56 24.69 -0.08
C GLY A 255 -12.65 23.79 0.74
N ASP A 256 -12.34 24.12 2.00
CA ASP A 256 -11.53 23.25 2.85
C ASP A 256 -12.32 22.01 3.31
N VAL A 257 -12.08 20.89 2.63
CA VAL A 257 -12.66 19.60 2.99
C VAL A 257 -12.01 19.12 4.29
N ALA A 258 -12.80 19.14 5.37
CA ALA A 258 -12.61 18.41 6.62
C ALA A 258 -11.31 18.71 7.41
N GLU A 259 -11.20 19.92 7.93
CA GLU A 259 -10.19 20.27 8.94
C GLU A 259 -10.29 19.36 10.18
N GLY A 260 -9.21 18.61 10.46
CA GLY A 260 -9.07 17.78 11.66
C GLY A 260 -9.59 16.34 11.58
N VAL A 261 -10.05 15.89 10.41
CA VAL A 261 -10.56 14.52 10.20
C VAL A 261 -9.53 13.58 9.60
N ASP A 262 -8.51 14.11 8.91
CA ASP A 262 -7.43 13.32 8.33
C ASP A 262 -6.65 12.56 9.41
N LEU A 263 -6.08 11.44 8.98
CA LEU A 263 -5.45 10.48 9.87
C LEU A 263 -4.33 11.13 10.70
N LEU A 264 -3.44 11.88 10.03
CA LEU A 264 -2.27 12.50 10.62
C LEU A 264 -2.64 13.52 11.70
N THR A 265 -3.67 14.34 11.49
CA THR A 265 -4.15 15.27 12.54
C THR A 265 -4.58 14.52 13.78
N LYS A 266 -5.35 13.43 13.64
CA LYS A 266 -5.82 12.65 14.80
C LYS A 266 -4.67 11.98 15.54
N TYR A 267 -3.63 11.52 14.84
CA TYR A 267 -2.41 10.99 15.47
C TYR A 267 -1.64 12.07 16.23
N ILE A 268 -1.49 13.27 15.67
CA ILE A 268 -0.78 14.39 16.31
C ILE A 268 -1.56 14.91 17.53
N SER A 269 -2.87 15.16 17.39
CA SER A 269 -3.72 15.75 18.43
C SER A 269 -4.08 14.76 19.55
N GLY A 270 -4.27 13.47 19.24
CA GLY A 270 -4.72 12.47 20.21
C GLY A 270 -3.65 11.98 21.19
N ASN A 271 -2.36 12.13 20.86
CA ASN A 271 -1.27 11.59 21.65
C ASN A 271 -0.48 12.63 22.47
N GLY A 272 -0.85 13.92 22.43
CA GLY A 272 -0.08 14.96 23.13
C GLY A 272 1.41 14.92 22.72
N ILE A 273 1.64 14.73 21.42
CA ILE A 273 2.95 14.40 20.87
C ILE A 273 3.91 15.59 21.07
N ALA A 274 4.75 15.54 22.10
CA ALA A 274 5.91 16.42 22.21
C ALA A 274 6.87 16.18 21.03
N GLU A 275 7.59 17.20 20.57
CA GLU A 275 8.59 17.09 19.52
C GLU A 275 9.74 16.17 19.98
N SER A 276 9.63 14.88 19.67
CA SER A 276 10.68 13.89 19.92
C SER A 276 10.94 13.11 18.64
N GLU A 277 12.19 12.67 18.46
CA GLU A 277 12.64 11.90 17.30
C GLU A 277 11.85 10.58 17.14
N SER A 278 11.45 9.98 18.26
CA SER A 278 10.57 8.81 18.29
C SER A 278 9.21 9.08 17.63
N ASN A 279 8.71 10.30 17.72
CA ASN A 279 7.41 10.66 17.18
C ASN A 279 7.48 10.98 15.70
N GLU A 280 8.55 11.61 15.22
CA GLU A 280 8.73 11.86 13.79
C GLU A 280 8.90 10.56 13.02
N LYS A 281 9.68 9.62 13.54
CA LYS A 281 9.78 8.27 12.98
C LYS A 281 8.42 7.58 12.95
N PHE A 282 7.67 7.63 14.04
CA PHE A 282 6.33 7.03 14.12
C PHE A 282 5.37 7.60 13.07
N LEU A 283 5.34 8.93 12.90
CA LEU A 283 4.49 9.59 11.90
C LEU A 283 4.92 9.21 10.47
N ARG A 284 6.22 9.22 10.20
CA ARG A 284 6.79 8.81 8.92
C ARG A 284 6.41 7.37 8.57
N ASP A 285 6.61 6.45 9.51
CA ASP A 285 6.29 5.03 9.34
C ASP A 285 4.78 4.82 9.16
N THR A 286 3.95 5.59 9.87
CA THR A 286 2.49 5.54 9.70
C THR A 286 2.09 6.00 8.30
N ILE A 287 2.58 7.17 7.84
CA ILE A 287 2.23 7.72 6.53
C ILE A 287 2.63 6.77 5.40
N ILE A 288 3.87 6.24 5.39
CA ILE A 288 4.30 5.32 4.32
C ILE A 288 3.45 4.06 4.28
N ASN A 289 3.06 3.51 5.44
CA ASN A 289 2.22 2.31 5.51
C ASN A 289 0.83 2.58 4.91
N PHE A 290 0.20 3.71 5.26
CA PHE A 290 -1.12 4.06 4.73
C PHE A 290 -1.09 4.40 3.24
N LEU A 291 -0.08 5.15 2.78
CA LEU A 291 0.10 5.47 1.36
C LEU A 291 0.27 4.21 0.51
N LEU A 292 1.12 3.26 0.95
CA LEU A 292 1.32 1.99 0.26
C LEU A 292 0.02 1.18 0.20
N ALA A 293 -0.67 1.05 1.33
CA ALA A 293 -1.92 0.29 1.39
C ALA A 293 -3.01 0.86 0.48
N GLY A 294 -3.20 2.18 0.46
CA GLY A 294 -4.29 2.81 -0.28
C GLY A 294 -4.05 2.89 -1.79
N ARG A 295 -2.80 3.11 -2.23
CA ARG A 295 -2.45 3.29 -3.65
C ARG A 295 -2.61 2.00 -4.46
N ASP A 296 -1.77 1.00 -4.21
CA ASP A 296 -1.62 -0.12 -5.15
C ASP A 296 -2.76 -1.14 -5.06
N THR A 297 -3.30 -1.36 -3.86
CA THR A 297 -4.42 -2.31 -3.70
C THR A 297 -5.71 -1.80 -4.36
N THR A 298 -6.04 -0.53 -4.15
CA THR A 298 -7.24 0.09 -4.71
C THR A 298 -7.11 0.28 -6.22
N SER A 299 -5.95 0.73 -6.70
CA SER A 299 -5.72 0.93 -8.15
C SER A 299 -5.77 -0.39 -8.92
N ALA A 300 -5.17 -1.46 -8.40
CA ALA A 300 -5.29 -2.80 -8.97
C ALA A 300 -6.76 -3.25 -9.00
N GLY A 301 -7.51 -3.05 -7.91
CA GLY A 301 -8.94 -3.37 -7.84
C GLY A 301 -9.76 -2.64 -8.91
N LEU A 302 -9.57 -1.33 -9.06
CA LEU A 302 -10.25 -0.51 -10.07
C LEU A 302 -9.87 -0.91 -11.50
N THR A 303 -8.58 -1.19 -11.73
CA THR A 303 -8.07 -1.63 -13.04
C THR A 303 -8.73 -2.95 -13.46
N TRP A 304 -8.71 -3.96 -12.57
CA TRP A 304 -9.36 -5.25 -12.83
C TRP A 304 -10.88 -5.11 -12.98
N PHE A 305 -11.52 -4.27 -12.16
CA PHE A 305 -12.95 -3.99 -12.27
C PHE A 305 -13.32 -3.45 -13.64
N MET A 306 -12.64 -2.40 -14.11
CA MET A 306 -12.88 -1.81 -15.44
C MET A 306 -12.57 -2.80 -16.56
N TRP A 307 -11.49 -3.55 -16.44
CA TRP A 307 -11.14 -4.59 -17.41
C TRP A 307 -12.25 -5.65 -17.49
N LEU A 308 -12.71 -6.18 -16.36
CA LEU A 308 -13.78 -7.18 -16.31
C LEU A 308 -15.10 -6.63 -16.88
N ILE A 309 -15.47 -5.39 -16.57
CA ILE A 309 -16.68 -4.75 -17.14
C ILE A 309 -16.57 -4.60 -18.66
N SER A 310 -15.40 -4.21 -19.17
CA SER A 310 -15.18 -4.07 -20.62
C SER A 310 -15.37 -5.39 -21.36
N ARG A 311 -15.02 -6.51 -20.70
CA ARG A 311 -15.11 -7.87 -21.24
C ARG A 311 -16.47 -8.52 -21.07
N ASN A 312 -17.34 -7.97 -20.22
CA ASN A 312 -18.64 -8.56 -19.85
C ASN A 312 -19.80 -7.57 -20.04
N PRO A 313 -20.29 -7.36 -21.28
CA PRO A 313 -21.35 -6.38 -21.57
C PRO A 313 -22.65 -6.59 -20.80
N GLN A 314 -23.00 -7.84 -20.50
CA GLN A 314 -24.19 -8.16 -19.71
C GLN A 314 -24.09 -7.63 -18.27
N VAL A 315 -22.91 -7.75 -17.65
CA VAL A 315 -22.66 -7.22 -16.29
C VAL A 315 -22.68 -5.70 -16.33
N LYS A 316 -22.06 -5.09 -17.35
CA LYS A 316 -22.11 -3.63 -17.56
C LYS A 316 -23.55 -3.10 -17.62
N ASN A 317 -24.44 -3.79 -18.35
CA ASN A 317 -25.83 -3.36 -18.47
C ASN A 317 -26.57 -3.48 -17.13
N LYS A 318 -26.38 -4.56 -16.38
CA LYS A 318 -26.95 -4.71 -15.03
C LYS A 318 -26.51 -3.61 -14.06
N ILE A 319 -25.22 -3.25 -14.10
CA ILE A 319 -24.71 -2.14 -13.28
C ILE A 319 -25.40 -0.82 -13.66
N ARG A 320 -25.61 -0.57 -14.96
CA ARG A 320 -26.32 0.64 -15.42
C ARG A 320 -27.78 0.65 -15.00
N GLU A 321 -28.48 -0.47 -15.15
CA GLU A 321 -29.87 -0.63 -14.70
C GLU A 321 -29.99 -0.37 -13.19
N GLU A 322 -29.05 -0.86 -12.38
CA GLU A 322 -29.01 -0.57 -10.94
C GLU A 322 -28.78 0.92 -10.67
N LEU A 323 -27.82 1.55 -11.37
CA LEU A 323 -27.55 2.98 -11.23
C LEU A 323 -28.76 3.86 -11.59
N GLU A 324 -29.51 3.50 -12.64
CA GLU A 324 -30.75 4.20 -13.03
C GLU A 324 -31.86 4.12 -11.96
N VAL A 325 -31.87 3.05 -11.16
CA VAL A 325 -32.85 2.87 -10.08
C VAL A 325 -32.43 3.60 -8.80
N VAL A 326 -31.13 3.58 -8.49
CA VAL A 326 -30.59 4.11 -7.22
C VAL A 326 -30.32 5.61 -7.29
N LEU A 327 -29.88 6.13 -8.44
CA LEU A 327 -29.62 7.56 -8.62
C LEU A 327 -30.90 8.26 -9.12
N PRO A 328 -31.47 9.21 -8.37
CA PRO A 328 -32.59 10.00 -8.86
C PRO A 328 -32.16 10.78 -10.11
N THR A 329 -33.02 10.81 -11.13
CA THR A 329 -32.84 11.49 -12.43
C THR A 329 -32.46 13.00 -12.37
N SER A 330 -32.28 13.61 -11.20
CA SER A 330 -31.93 15.02 -11.02
C SER A 330 -30.43 15.30 -10.84
N GLU A 331 -29.56 14.29 -10.80
CA GLU A 331 -28.10 14.45 -10.65
C GLU A 331 -27.29 13.78 -11.78
N ALA A 332 -27.94 13.47 -12.91
CA ALA A 332 -27.29 12.94 -14.12
C ALA A 332 -26.84 14.05 -15.08
#